data_AF-A0A930T569-F1
#
_entry.id   AF-A0A930T569-F1
#
_cell.length_a   1.000
_cell.length_b   1.000
_cell.length_c   1.000
_cell.angle_alpha   90.00
_cell.angle_beta   90.00
_cell.angle_gamma   90.00
#
_symmetry.space_group_name_H-M   'P 1'
#
loop_
_entity.id
_entity.type
_entity.pdbx_description
1 polymer ?
#
loop_
_entity_poly.entity_id
_entity_poly.type
_entity_poly.pdbx_seq_one_letter_code
_entity_poly.pdbx_strand_id
1 'polypeptide(L)'
;MDNLKITIKTISKYQHFYKLYIQVQNFNTLVDTINAINISEDSGGSNKLQDKDKVYSILKTLRADLILALNIERNFSNNPHFSFNEFEINNLETSLFNIQEECNKYGKTLSQAIQISINVAEEMQKLNSYK
;
A
#
# COMPACT_ATOMS: atom_id res chain seq x y z
N MET A 1 -6.37 -21.55 31.89
CA MET A 1 -5.84 -20.21 31.56
C MET A 1 -4.87 -20.24 30.37
N ASP A 2 -4.22 -21.36 30.07
CA ASP A 2 -3.19 -21.44 29.02
C ASP A 2 -3.71 -21.33 27.59
N ASN A 3 -4.91 -21.87 27.31
CA ASN A 3 -5.53 -21.74 25.98
C ASN A 3 -5.84 -20.29 25.61
N LEU A 4 -6.20 -19.44 26.58
CA LEU A 4 -6.49 -18.03 26.31
C LEU A 4 -5.22 -17.27 25.92
N LYS A 5 -4.10 -17.56 26.61
CA LYS A 5 -2.79 -16.97 26.28
C LYS A 5 -2.27 -17.43 24.92
N ILE A 6 -2.46 -18.70 24.56
CA ILE A 6 -2.08 -19.24 23.25
C ILE A 6 -2.92 -18.58 22.14
N THR A 7 -4.23 -18.45 22.32
CA THR A 7 -5.10 -17.79 21.34
C THR A 7 -4.75 -16.31 21.16
N ILE A 8 -4.52 -15.57 22.25
CA ILE A 8 -4.11 -14.16 22.20
C ILE A 8 -2.75 -14.00 21.50
N LYS A 9 -1.78 -14.87 21.79
CA LYS A 9 -0.47 -14.88 21.12
C LYS A 9 -0.59 -15.18 19.62
N THR A 10 -1.50 -16.06 19.22
CA THR A 10 -1.74 -16.43 17.81
C THR A 10 -2.43 -15.30 17.04
N ILE A 11 -3.39 -14.61 17.66
CA ILE A 11 -4.06 -13.44 17.08
C ILE A 11 -3.07 -12.27 16.91
N SER A 12 -2.23 -12.05 17.92
CA SER A 12 -1.14 -11.06 17.85
C SER A 12 -0.12 -11.38 16.75
N LYS A 13 0.20 -12.66 16.53
CA LYS A 13 1.18 -13.08 15.52
C LYS A 13 0.79 -12.64 14.10
N TYR A 14 -0.48 -12.77 13.71
CA TYR A 14 -0.93 -12.49 12.34
C TYR A 14 -1.56 -11.11 12.15
N GLN A 15 -1.52 -10.25 13.17
CA GLN A 15 -2.17 -8.94 13.10
C GLN A 15 -1.59 -8.07 11.98
N HIS A 16 -0.26 -8.06 11.82
CA HIS A 16 0.42 -7.23 10.82
C HIS A 16 0.16 -7.77 9.40
N PHE A 17 0.20 -9.09 9.23
CA PHE A 17 -0.23 -9.74 7.98
C PHE A 17 -1.65 -9.34 7.59
N TYR A 18 -2.60 -9.42 8.53
CA TYR A 18 -3.99 -9.06 8.25
C TYR A 18 -4.13 -7.59 7.85
N LYS A 19 -3.43 -6.68 8.53
CA LYS A 19 -3.43 -5.24 8.19
C LYS A 19 -2.87 -4.98 6.79
N LEU A 20 -1.77 -5.62 6.41
CA LEU A 20 -1.20 -5.53 5.07
C LEU A 20 -2.13 -6.15 4.01
N TYR A 21 -2.80 -7.26 4.33
CA TYR A 21 -3.78 -7.87 3.44
C TYR A 21 -4.96 -6.92 3.13
N ILE A 22 -5.46 -6.18 4.12
CA ILE A 22 -6.47 -5.13 3.88
C ILE A 22 -5.94 -4.06 2.91
N GLN A 23 -4.66 -3.67 3.00
CA GLN A 23 -4.09 -2.70 2.06
C GLN A 23 -3.99 -3.26 0.62
N VAL A 24 -3.75 -4.57 0.46
CA VAL A 24 -3.84 -5.23 -0.87
C VAL A 24 -5.26 -5.15 -1.43
N GLN A 25 -6.29 -5.38 -0.61
CA GLN A 25 -7.68 -5.27 -1.06
C GLN A 25 -8.03 -3.83 -1.49
N ASN A 26 -7.57 -2.84 -0.71
CA ASN A 26 -7.74 -1.43 -1.03
C ASN A 26 -7.03 -1.07 -2.35
N PHE A 27 -5.81 -1.57 -2.56
CA PHE A 27 -5.07 -1.38 -3.81
C PHE A 27 -5.78 -1.99 -5.01
N ASN A 28 -6.30 -3.21 -4.90
CA ASN A 28 -7.05 -3.83 -6.00
C ASN A 28 -8.31 -3.03 -6.35
N THR A 29 -9.04 -2.58 -5.33
CA THR A 29 -10.23 -1.72 -5.51
C THR A 29 -9.88 -0.40 -6.20
N LEU A 30 -8.72 0.17 -5.87
CA LEU A 30 -8.20 1.37 -6.51
C LEU A 30 -7.90 1.13 -8.00
N VAL A 31 -7.23 0.03 -8.34
CA VAL A 31 -6.93 -0.36 -9.73
C VAL A 31 -8.22 -0.55 -10.53
N ASP A 32 -9.22 -1.22 -9.96
CA ASP A 32 -10.52 -1.42 -10.61
C ASP A 32 -11.24 -0.08 -10.88
N THR A 33 -11.20 0.84 -9.93
CA THR A 33 -11.77 2.19 -10.07
C THR A 33 -11.11 2.95 -11.21
N ILE A 34 -9.78 2.91 -11.29
CA ILE A 34 -9.01 3.56 -12.36
C ILE A 34 -9.33 2.93 -13.72
N ASN A 35 -9.46 1.61 -13.78
CA ASN A 35 -9.84 0.91 -15.00
C ASN A 35 -11.24 1.33 -15.48
N ALA A 36 -12.21 1.45 -14.56
CA ALA A 36 -13.56 1.92 -14.89
C ALA A 36 -13.57 3.38 -15.42
N ILE A 37 -12.78 4.28 -14.80
CA ILE A 37 -12.60 5.65 -15.28
C ILE A 37 -12.02 5.64 -16.71
N ASN A 38 -10.96 4.86 -16.95
CA ASN A 38 -10.33 4.75 -18.27
C ASN A 38 -11.32 4.28 -19.35
N ILE A 39 -12.11 3.23 -19.08
CA ILE A 39 -13.12 2.71 -20.01
C ILE A 39 -14.18 3.79 -20.32
N SER A 40 -14.63 4.55 -19.30
CA SER A 40 -15.60 5.63 -19.47
C SER A 40 -15.03 6.83 -20.23
N GLU A 41 -13.75 7.14 -20.09
CA GLU A 41 -13.09 8.25 -20.80
C GLU A 41 -12.76 7.87 -22.26
N ASP A 42 -12.65 6.59 -22.59
CA ASP A 42 -12.44 6.17 -23.97
C ASP A 42 -13.58 6.56 -24.93
N SER A 43 -14.76 6.84 -24.37
CA SER A 43 -15.92 7.40 -25.06
C SER A 43 -15.95 8.93 -25.28
N GLY A 44 -15.00 9.73 -24.77
CA GLY A 44 -15.02 11.19 -25.03
C GLY A 44 -13.82 12.04 -24.55
N GLY A 45 -13.08 12.64 -25.49
CA GLY A 45 -12.27 13.87 -25.29
C GLY A 45 -10.75 13.72 -25.01
N SER A 46 -9.95 14.64 -25.56
CA SER A 46 -8.51 14.53 -25.89
C SER A 46 -7.46 14.83 -24.81
N ASN A 47 -7.80 14.98 -23.53
CA ASN A 47 -6.83 15.31 -22.46
C ASN A 47 -6.15 14.06 -21.83
N LYS A 48 -6.06 12.96 -22.59
CA LYS A 48 -5.97 11.57 -22.10
C LYS A 48 -4.60 11.08 -21.61
N LEU A 49 -3.50 11.69 -22.03
CA LEU A 49 -2.19 11.01 -21.98
C LEU A 49 -1.30 11.42 -20.78
N GLN A 50 -1.33 12.68 -20.35
CA GLN A 50 -0.31 13.19 -19.42
C GLN A 50 -0.53 12.74 -17.96
N ASP A 51 -1.78 12.63 -17.50
CA ASP A 51 -2.08 12.20 -16.13
C ASP A 51 -2.06 10.66 -15.99
N LYS A 52 -2.32 9.94 -17.09
CA LYS A 52 -2.41 8.47 -17.09
C LYS A 52 -1.07 7.80 -16.80
N ASP A 53 0.01 8.29 -17.41
CA ASP A 53 1.35 7.74 -17.18
C ASP A 53 1.84 8.01 -15.75
N LYS A 54 1.53 9.20 -15.19
CA LYS A 54 1.81 9.53 -13.79
C LYS A 54 1.07 8.57 -12.84
N VAL A 55 -0.24 8.41 -13.04
CA VAL A 55 -1.07 7.49 -12.24
C VAL A 55 -0.56 6.05 -12.33
N TYR A 56 -0.23 5.58 -13.54
CA TYR A 56 0.29 4.22 -13.73
C TYR A 56 1.63 4.00 -13.04
N SER A 57 2.54 4.99 -13.13
CA SER A 57 3.83 4.95 -12.43
C SER A 57 3.63 4.83 -10.91
N ILE A 58 2.72 5.61 -10.34
CA ILE A 58 2.37 5.56 -8.92
C ILE A 58 1.85 4.18 -8.51
N LEU A 59 0.88 3.63 -9.24
CA LEU A 59 0.32 2.31 -8.93
C LEU A 59 1.37 1.21 -9.00
N LYS A 60 2.30 1.31 -9.96
CA LYS A 60 3.39 0.35 -10.14
C LYS A 60 4.32 0.36 -8.92
N THR A 61 4.68 1.53 -8.42
CA THR A 61 5.54 1.65 -7.25
C THR A 61 4.79 1.20 -5.98
N LEU A 62 3.54 1.61 -5.79
CA LEU A 62 2.71 1.16 -4.66
C LEU A 62 2.55 -0.38 -4.62
N ARG A 63 2.39 -1.02 -5.78
CA ARG A 63 2.36 -2.48 -5.89
C ARG A 63 3.67 -3.12 -5.44
N ALA A 64 4.81 -2.54 -5.83
CA ALA A 64 6.12 -3.05 -5.44
C ALA A 64 6.31 -2.98 -3.91
N ASP A 65 5.89 -1.87 -3.30
CA ASP A 65 5.96 -1.67 -1.85
C ASP A 65 5.09 -2.66 -1.09
N LEU A 66 3.85 -2.91 -1.54
CA LEU A 66 2.98 -3.92 -0.94
C LEU A 66 3.60 -5.33 -1.00
N ILE A 67 4.20 -5.70 -2.14
CA ILE A 67 4.87 -7.00 -2.29
C ILE A 67 6.07 -7.10 -1.34
N LEU A 68 6.87 -6.03 -1.23
CA LEU A 68 8.01 -5.99 -0.32
C LEU A 68 7.55 -6.08 1.15
N ALA A 69 6.50 -5.35 1.53
CA ALA A 69 5.93 -5.37 2.88
C ALA A 69 5.50 -6.78 3.29
N LEU A 70 4.75 -7.47 2.42
CA LEU A 70 4.32 -8.84 2.64
C LEU A 70 5.48 -9.81 2.74
N ASN A 71 6.52 -9.63 1.92
CA ASN A 71 7.72 -10.48 1.98
C ASN A 71 8.46 -10.28 3.31
N ILE A 72 8.57 -9.04 3.79
CA ILE A 72 9.21 -8.77 5.08
C ILE A 72 8.39 -9.33 6.23
N GLU A 73 7.08 -9.10 6.24
CA GLU A 73 6.19 -9.69 7.25
C GLU A 73 6.35 -11.20 7.28
N ARG A 74 6.32 -11.87 6.11
CA ARG A 74 6.52 -13.31 6.00
C ARG A 74 7.85 -13.75 6.60
N ASN A 75 8.95 -13.04 6.30
CA ASN A 75 10.27 -13.37 6.82
C ASN A 75 10.35 -13.16 8.35
N PHE A 76 9.78 -12.07 8.85
CA PHE A 76 9.69 -11.77 10.28
C PHE A 76 8.87 -12.83 11.04
N SER A 77 7.73 -13.24 10.48
CA SER A 77 6.85 -14.27 11.04
C SER A 77 7.48 -15.67 11.12
N ASN A 78 8.51 -15.94 10.30
CA ASN A 78 9.21 -17.22 10.23
C ASN A 78 10.59 -17.21 10.90
N ASN A 79 11.19 -16.04 11.12
CA ASN A 79 12.52 -15.90 11.70
C ASN A 79 12.56 -14.76 12.72
N PRO A 80 12.58 -15.06 14.04
CA PRO A 80 12.59 -14.05 15.09
C PRO A 80 13.88 -13.18 15.15
N HIS A 81 14.95 -13.57 14.43
CA HIS A 81 16.17 -12.78 14.32
C HIS A 81 16.23 -11.92 13.05
N PHE A 82 15.18 -11.95 12.22
CA PHE A 82 15.12 -11.13 11.01
C PHE A 82 15.00 -9.65 11.37
N SER A 83 15.86 -8.82 10.79
CA SER A 83 15.80 -7.36 10.89
C SER A 83 15.87 -6.75 9.50
N PHE A 84 15.06 -5.73 9.24
CA PHE A 84 15.14 -4.92 8.04
C PHE A 84 15.48 -3.48 8.46
N ASN A 85 16.58 -2.94 7.94
CA ASN A 85 17.06 -1.61 8.33
C ASN A 85 16.37 -0.48 7.56
N GLU A 86 15.81 -0.77 6.39
CA GLU A 86 15.40 0.21 5.40
C GLU A 86 14.16 -0.31 4.65
N PHE A 87 13.00 -0.33 5.30
CA PHE A 87 11.79 -0.18 4.48
C PHE A 87 11.92 1.23 3.92
N GLU A 88 12.18 1.37 2.63
CA GLU A 88 12.39 2.62 1.90
C GLU A 88 11.11 3.49 1.88
N ILE A 89 10.60 3.83 3.07
CA ILE A 89 9.40 4.63 3.35
C ILE A 89 9.42 5.97 2.57
N ASN A 90 10.60 6.41 2.16
CA ASN A 90 10.82 7.67 1.47
C ASN A 90 10.54 7.66 -0.05
N ASN A 91 10.45 6.50 -0.72
CA ASN A 91 10.29 6.53 -2.18
C ASN A 91 8.87 6.89 -2.64
N LEU A 92 7.84 6.56 -1.85
CA LEU A 92 6.44 6.79 -2.24
C LEU A 92 5.86 8.10 -1.68
N GLU A 93 6.09 8.41 -0.40
CA GLU A 93 5.49 9.58 0.27
C GLU A 93 5.86 10.90 -0.43
N THR A 94 7.14 11.09 -0.75
CA THR A 94 7.65 12.33 -1.34
C THR A 94 7.26 12.47 -2.81
N SER A 95 7.20 11.35 -3.54
CA SER A 95 6.81 11.32 -4.95
C SER A 95 5.32 11.60 -5.14
N LEU A 96 4.48 11.15 -4.20
CA LEU A 96 3.04 11.26 -4.28
C LEU A 96 2.48 12.62 -3.85
N PHE A 97 3.06 13.23 -2.80
CA PHE A 97 2.58 14.52 -2.27
C PHE A 97 2.68 15.64 -3.32
N ASN A 98 3.76 15.66 -4.09
CA ASN A 98 3.99 16.64 -5.17
C ASN A 98 3.00 16.53 -6.34
N ILE A 99 2.34 15.37 -6.52
CA ILE A 99 1.42 15.11 -7.65
C ILE A 99 -0.03 15.46 -7.27
N GLN A 100 -0.34 15.51 -5.96
CA GLN A 100 -1.71 15.75 -5.47
C GLN A 100 -2.22 17.16 -5.76
N GLU A 101 -1.34 18.16 -5.88
CA GLU A 101 -1.71 19.52 -6.29
C GLU A 101 -2.02 19.65 -7.80
N GLU A 102 -1.56 18.74 -8.66
CA GLU A 102 -1.65 18.91 -10.13
C GLU A 102 -2.85 18.20 -10.80
N CYS A 103 -3.44 17.18 -10.17
CA CYS A 103 -4.40 16.28 -10.82
C CYS A 103 -5.87 16.49 -10.36
N ASN A 104 -6.58 17.45 -10.95
CA ASN A 104 -7.99 17.74 -10.60
C ASN A 104 -8.96 16.56 -10.89
N LYS A 105 -8.67 15.70 -11.88
CA LYS A 105 -9.51 14.54 -12.25
C LYS A 105 -9.24 13.27 -11.44
N TYR A 106 -7.98 12.99 -11.14
CA TYR A 106 -7.57 11.78 -10.39
C TYR A 106 -7.34 12.07 -8.90
N GLY A 107 -7.61 13.28 -8.42
CA GLY A 107 -7.29 13.71 -7.05
C GLY A 107 -7.85 12.79 -5.96
N LYS A 108 -9.06 12.24 -6.13
CA LYS A 108 -9.63 11.27 -5.18
C LYS A 108 -8.88 9.93 -5.20
N THR A 109 -8.59 9.42 -6.39
CA THR A 109 -7.83 8.19 -6.61
C THR A 109 -6.40 8.31 -6.09
N LEU A 110 -5.76 9.46 -6.31
CA LEU A 110 -4.41 9.74 -5.85
C LEU A 110 -4.36 9.86 -4.32
N SER A 111 -5.34 10.53 -3.72
CA SER A 111 -5.51 10.56 -2.26
C SER A 111 -5.62 9.15 -1.67
N GLN A 112 -6.34 8.24 -2.35
CA GLN A 112 -6.45 6.84 -1.92
C GLN A 112 -5.12 6.10 -2.04
N ALA A 113 -4.36 6.29 -3.13
CA ALA A 113 -3.03 5.70 -3.28
C ALA A 113 -2.08 6.15 -2.15
N ILE A 114 -2.11 7.44 -1.81
CA ILE A 114 -1.35 8.02 -0.68
C ILE A 114 -1.73 7.37 0.63
N GLN A 115 -3.02 7.25 0.92
CA GLN A 115 -3.47 6.67 2.17
C GLN A 115 -3.05 5.20 2.30
N ILE A 116 -3.10 4.42 1.21
CA ILE A 116 -2.61 3.03 1.22
C ILE A 116 -1.12 3.00 1.55
N SER A 117 -0.33 3.87 0.93
CA SER A 117 1.10 3.97 1.18
C SER A 117 1.43 4.30 2.63
N ILE A 118 0.77 5.31 3.20
CA ILE A 118 0.94 5.70 4.61
C ILE A 118 0.61 4.52 5.52
N ASN A 119 -0.52 3.85 5.29
CA ASN A 119 -0.94 2.71 6.10
C ASN A 119 0.09 1.56 6.03
N VAL A 120 0.65 1.27 4.85
CA VAL A 120 1.70 0.25 4.71
C VAL A 120 2.95 0.65 5.48
N ALA A 121 3.43 1.90 5.32
CA ALA A 121 4.60 2.40 6.02
C ALA A 121 4.44 2.35 7.54
N GLU A 122 3.30 2.82 8.06
CA GLU A 122 2.99 2.75 9.50
C GLU A 122 2.99 1.31 10.03
N GLU A 123 2.40 0.36 9.31
CA GLU A 123 2.38 -1.03 9.73
C GLU A 123 3.80 -1.65 9.73
N MET A 124 4.65 -1.29 8.77
CA MET A 124 6.05 -1.72 8.76
C MET A 124 6.84 -1.11 9.92
N GLN A 125 6.59 0.15 10.29
CA GLN A 125 7.19 0.77 11.48
C GLN A 125 6.76 0.05 12.77
N LYS A 126 5.47 -0.27 12.91
CA LYS A 126 4.95 -1.04 14.05
C LYS A 126 5.58 -2.42 14.12
N LEU A 127 5.71 -3.11 12.99
CA LEU A 127 6.34 -4.43 12.92
C LEU A 127 7.81 -4.39 13.37
N ASN A 128 8.57 -3.37 12.95
CA ASN A 128 9.96 -3.19 13.38
C ASN A 128 10.09 -2.86 14.89
N SER A 129 9.09 -2.16 15.43
CA SER A 129 9.04 -1.74 16.84
C SER A 129 8.59 -2.86 17.78
N TYR A 130 8.00 -3.94 17.26
CA TYR A 130 7.50 -5.09 18.02
C TYR A 130 8.61 -6.09 18.43
N LYS A 131 9.87 -5.64 18.44
CA LYS A 131 11.02 -6.41 18.93
C LYS A 131 10.92 -6.76 20.41
#